data_AF-A0A258WT33-F1
#
_entry.id   AF-A0A258WT33-F1
#
_cell.length_a   1.000
_cell.length_b   1.000
_cell.length_c   1.000
_cell.angle_alpha   90.00
_cell.angle_beta   90.00
_cell.angle_gamma   90.00
#
_symmetry.space_group_name_H-M   'P 1'
#
loop_
_entity.id
_entity.type
_entity.pdbx_description
1 polymer ?
#
loop_
_entity_poly.entity_id
_entity_poly.type
_entity_poly.pdbx_seq_one_letter_code
_entity_poly.pdbx_strand_id
1 'polypeptide(L)'
;MKYKFISLVLIMALSFQCLIKIGLISYYSINIEYIIAELCENKDKPELKCNGKCYLKKKMGEADKAEKQTTGIFKQIEFPVFIPHVHLSIDPEYILIENTIPELKNLYTHTLNNKIFHPPLV
;
A
#
# COMPACT_ATOMS: atom_id res chain seq x y z
N MET A 1 -9.50 -22.11 -16.62
CA MET A 1 -9.93 -20.97 -17.47
C MET A 1 -10.47 -19.81 -16.63
N LYS A 2 -11.40 -20.03 -15.69
CA LYS A 2 -12.01 -18.99 -14.83
C LYS A 2 -11.00 -18.10 -14.08
N TYR A 3 -10.01 -18.69 -13.40
CA TYR A 3 -8.99 -17.90 -12.67
C TYR A 3 -8.04 -17.11 -13.57
N LYS A 4 -7.77 -17.61 -14.80
CA LYS A 4 -6.95 -16.89 -15.78
C LYS A 4 -7.67 -15.62 -16.27
N PHE A 5 -8.99 -15.72 -16.48
CA PHE A 5 -9.81 -14.57 -16.86
C PHE A 5 -9.87 -13.54 -15.72
N ILE A 6 -10.11 -13.98 -14.48
CA ILE A 6 -10.11 -13.11 -13.30
C ILE A 6 -8.75 -12.41 -13.13
N SER A 7 -7.64 -13.15 -13.27
CA SER A 7 -6.30 -12.60 -13.22
C SER A 7 -6.04 -11.56 -14.31
N LEU A 8 -6.47 -11.81 -15.55
CA LEU A 8 -6.31 -10.89 -16.66
C LEU A 8 -7.10 -9.58 -16.46
N VAL A 9 -8.35 -9.69 -15.98
CA VAL A 9 -9.18 -8.52 -15.65
C VAL A 9 -8.54 -7.68 -14.55
N LEU A 10 -7.98 -8.33 -13.52
CA LEU A 10 -7.34 -7.65 -12.39
C LEU A 10 -6.06 -6.90 -12.82
N ILE A 11 -5.24 -7.51 -13.67
CA ILE A 11 -4.05 -6.87 -14.25
C ILE A 11 -4.44 -5.66 -15.12
N MET A 12 -5.48 -5.80 -15.94
CA MET A 12 -5.97 -4.72 -16.79
C MET A 12 -6.51 -3.55 -15.96
N ALA A 13 -7.26 -3.84 -14.89
CA ALA A 13 -7.79 -2.82 -13.98
C ALA A 13 -6.68 -2.03 -13.26
N LEU A 14 -5.63 -2.72 -12.78
CA LEU A 14 -4.48 -2.06 -12.14
C LEU A 14 -3.68 -1.22 -13.14
N SER A 15 -3.53 -1.69 -14.37
CA SER A 15 -2.79 -0.99 -15.43
C SER A 15 -3.52 0.26 -15.92
N PHE A 16 -4.85 0.29 -15.81
CA PHE A 16 -5.68 1.43 -16.22
C PHE A 16 -5.31 2.73 -15.48
N GLN A 17 -4.85 2.62 -14.24
CA GLN A 17 -4.42 3.76 -13.42
C GLN A 17 -3.24 4.51 -14.04
N CYS A 18 -2.38 3.83 -14.81
CA CYS A 18 -1.23 4.45 -15.47
C CYS A 18 -1.59 5.19 -16.76
N LEU A 19 -2.77 4.93 -17.35
CA LEU A 19 -3.15 5.48 -18.66
C LEU A 19 -3.27 7.00 -18.68
N ILE A 20 -3.69 7.60 -17.56
CA ILE A 20 -3.82 9.06 -17.44
C ILE A 20 -2.46 9.74 -17.63
N LYS A 21 -1.42 9.23 -16.96
CA LYS A 21 -0.06 9.79 -17.03
C LYS A 21 0.54 9.58 -18.42
N ILE A 22 0.31 8.41 -19.02
CA ILE A 22 0.73 8.09 -20.38
C ILE A 22 0.05 9.02 -21.40
N GLY A 23 -1.26 9.23 -21.27
CA GLY A 23 -2.02 10.13 -22.13
C GLY A 23 -1.52 11.58 -22.06
N LEU A 24 -1.19 12.05 -20.86
CA LEU A 24 -0.65 13.41 -20.68
C LEU A 24 0.73 13.58 -21.35
N ILE A 25 1.61 12.59 -21.24
CA ILE A 25 2.91 12.59 -21.91
C ILE A 25 2.73 12.52 -23.43
N SER A 26 1.81 11.68 -23.92
CA SER A 26 1.51 11.55 -25.34
C SER A 26 0.98 12.87 -25.92
N TYR A 27 0.03 13.51 -25.22
CA TYR A 27 -0.49 14.83 -25.60
C TYR A 27 0.64 15.87 -25.67
N TYR A 28 1.53 15.87 -24.68
CA TYR A 28 2.69 16.77 -24.67
C TYR A 28 3.62 16.54 -25.86
N SER A 29 3.96 15.28 -26.16
CA SER A 29 4.86 14.93 -27.25
C SER A 29 4.30 15.29 -28.63
N ILE A 30 2.99 15.10 -28.84
CA ILE A 30 2.32 15.39 -30.11
C ILE A 30 2.15 16.90 -30.32
N ASN A 31 1.89 17.65 -29.24
CA ASN A 31 1.54 19.08 -29.32
C ASN A 31 2.63 20.00 -28.77
N ILE A 32 3.90 19.58 -28.81
CA ILE A 32 4.99 20.29 -28.13
C ILE A 32 5.16 21.73 -28.62
N GLU A 33 4.99 21.98 -29.92
CA GLU A 33 5.10 23.31 -30.53
C GLU A 33 4.02 24.26 -29.99
N TYR A 34 2.77 23.81 -30.00
CA TYR A 34 1.63 24.55 -29.45
C TYR A 34 1.82 24.82 -27.95
N ILE A 35 2.27 23.83 -27.19
CA ILE A 35 2.50 23.97 -25.75
C ILE A 35 3.59 25.01 -25.48
N ILE A 36 4.65 25.05 -26.29
CA ILE A 36 5.72 26.04 -26.14
C ILE A 36 5.22 27.46 -26.47
N ALA A 37 4.46 27.63 -27.55
CA ALA A 37 3.98 28.93 -28.00
C ALA A 37 2.92 29.54 -27.06
N GLU A 38 1.92 28.75 -26.69
CA GLU A 38 0.69 29.24 -26.06
C GLU A 38 0.62 28.97 -24.56
N LEU A 39 1.19 27.85 -24.08
CA LEU A 39 0.99 27.37 -22.71
C LEU A 39 2.23 27.44 -21.81
N CYS A 40 3.41 27.71 -22.37
CA CYS A 40 4.66 27.76 -21.62
C CYS A 40 4.83 29.10 -20.91
N GLU A 41 4.90 29.07 -19.58
CA GLU A 41 5.10 30.26 -18.73
C GLU A 41 6.52 30.86 -18.86
N ASN A 42 7.49 30.07 -19.33
CA ASN A 42 8.90 30.48 -19.47
C ASN A 42 9.31 30.75 -20.91
N LYS A 43 8.38 31.11 -21.81
CA LYS A 43 8.67 31.35 -23.23
C LYS A 43 9.62 32.54 -23.46
N ASP A 44 9.59 33.52 -22.57
CA ASP A 44 10.46 34.71 -22.61
C ASP A 44 11.88 34.49 -22.05
N LYS A 45 12.17 33.26 -21.57
CA LYS A 45 13.47 32.88 -20.96
C LYS A 45 14.08 31.67 -21.67
N PRO A 46 14.53 31.81 -22.93
CA PRO A 46 15.05 30.71 -23.73
C PRO A 46 16.29 30.04 -23.11
N GLU A 47 17.06 30.77 -22.29
CA GLU A 47 18.22 30.26 -21.57
C GLU A 47 17.89 29.09 -20.62
N LEU A 48 16.63 29.02 -20.13
CA LEU A 48 16.16 27.96 -19.25
C LEU A 48 15.86 26.64 -19.97
N LYS A 49 15.80 26.65 -21.31
CA LYS A 49 15.49 25.46 -22.15
C LYS A 49 14.26 24.68 -21.63
N CYS A 50 13.22 25.43 -21.23
CA CYS A 50 12.03 24.88 -20.57
C CYS A 50 11.24 23.98 -21.52
N ASN A 51 11.05 24.40 -22.78
CA ASN A 51 10.38 23.63 -23.83
C ASN A 51 8.99 23.09 -23.40
N GLY A 52 8.19 23.88 -22.68
CA GLY A 52 6.86 23.46 -22.23
C GLY A 52 6.84 22.49 -21.03
N LYS A 53 8.00 22.13 -20.45
CA LYS A 53 8.08 21.25 -19.26
C LYS A 53 7.36 21.80 -18.03
N CYS A 54 7.22 23.13 -17.91
CA CYS A 54 6.46 23.77 -16.83
C CYS A 54 4.98 23.36 -16.86
N TYR A 55 4.36 23.40 -18.06
CA TYR A 55 2.99 22.95 -18.28
C TYR A 55 2.82 21.47 -17.95
N LEU A 56 3.73 20.61 -18.46
CA LEU A 56 3.68 19.17 -18.19
C LEU A 56 3.76 18.86 -16.69
N LYS A 57 4.69 19.50 -15.98
CA LYS A 57 4.84 19.36 -14.53
C LYS A 57 3.58 19.76 -13.77
N LYS A 58 2.94 20.87 -14.17
CA LYS A 58 1.69 21.34 -13.55
C LYS A 58 0.56 20.33 -13.74
N LYS A 59 0.36 19.82 -14.95
CA LYS A 59 -0.66 18.81 -15.24
C LYS A 59 -0.41 17.46 -14.56
N MET A 60 0.84 17.03 -14.44
CA MET A 60 1.20 15.84 -13.67
C MET A 60 0.87 16.03 -12.18
N GLY A 61 1.19 17.20 -11.62
CA GLY A 61 0.88 17.51 -10.22
C GLY A 61 -0.64 17.59 -9.94
N GLU A 62 -1.43 18.07 -10.89
CA GLU A 62 -2.91 18.04 -10.81
C GLU A 62 -3.44 16.59 -10.79
N ALA A 63 -2.91 15.72 -11.66
CA ALA A 63 -3.28 14.30 -11.70
C ALA A 63 -2.92 13.57 -10.39
N ASP A 64 -1.73 13.81 -9.83
CA ASP A 64 -1.31 13.21 -8.56
C ASP A 64 -2.16 13.69 -7.37
N LYS A 65 -2.65 14.93 -7.39
CA LYS A 65 -3.56 15.43 -6.35
C LYS A 65 -4.93 14.76 -6.42
N ALA A 66 -5.46 14.54 -7.62
CA ALA A 66 -6.70 13.80 -7.82
C ALA A 66 -6.58 12.35 -7.30
N GLU A 67 -5.44 11.69 -7.58
CA GLU A 67 -5.13 10.33 -7.09
C GLU A 67 -5.07 10.29 -5.55
N LYS A 68 -4.49 11.30 -4.90
CA LYS A 68 -4.40 11.38 -3.44
C LYS A 68 -5.74 11.59 -2.74
N GLN A 69 -6.68 12.31 -3.34
CA GLN A 69 -8.02 12.49 -2.78
C GLN A 69 -8.77 11.14 -2.70
N THR A 70 -8.62 10.28 -3.70
CA THR A 70 -9.22 8.93 -3.67
C THR A 70 -8.60 8.02 -2.61
N THR A 71 -7.30 8.13 -2.33
CA THR A 71 -6.63 7.33 -1.28
C THR A 71 -6.97 7.78 0.14
N GLY A 72 -7.30 9.07 0.34
CA GLY A 72 -7.71 9.61 1.64
C GLY A 72 -8.96 8.94 2.23
N ILE A 73 -9.89 8.50 1.36
CA ILE A 73 -11.13 7.81 1.76
C ILE A 73 -10.84 6.44 2.38
N PHE A 74 -9.83 5.70 1.88
CA PHE A 74 -9.45 4.40 2.43
C PHE A 74 -8.65 4.49 3.73
N LYS A 75 -8.00 5.63 3.99
CA LYS A 75 -7.15 5.83 5.17
C LYS A 75 -7.93 5.97 6.48
N GLN A 76 -9.24 6.20 6.42
CA GLN A 76 -10.13 6.32 7.59
C GLN A 76 -10.77 4.99 8.01
N ILE A 77 -10.50 3.89 7.30
CA ILE A 77 -10.97 2.56 7.70
C ILE A 77 -9.94 2.00 8.70
N GLU A 78 -10.00 2.49 9.93
CA GLU A 78 -9.38 1.77 11.06
C GLU A 78 -10.18 0.48 11.25
N PHE A 79 -9.57 -0.68 10.96
CA PHE A 79 -10.15 -1.97 11.27
C PHE A 79 -9.98 -2.21 12.78
N PRO A 80 -11.04 -2.21 13.61
CA PRO A 80 -10.90 -2.71 14.96
C PRO A 80 -10.65 -4.21 14.88
N VAL A 81 -9.41 -4.62 15.10
CA VAL A 81 -9.07 -6.03 15.29
C VAL A 81 -9.68 -6.47 16.62
N PHE A 82 -10.90 -6.98 16.57
CA PHE A 82 -11.54 -7.61 17.72
C PHE A 82 -10.89 -8.99 17.93
N ILE A 83 -10.04 -9.11 18.95
CA ILE A 83 -9.54 -10.40 19.42
C ILE A 83 -10.50 -10.86 20.52
N PRO A 84 -11.36 -11.87 20.29
CA PRO A 84 -12.14 -12.44 21.38
C PRO A 84 -11.20 -13.13 22.37
N HIS A 85 -11.28 -12.76 23.64
CA HIS A 85 -10.63 -13.50 24.73
C HIS A 85 -11.30 -14.88 24.85
N VAL A 86 -10.74 -15.88 24.18
CA VAL A 86 -11.19 -17.27 24.33
C VAL A 86 -10.46 -17.88 25.52
N HIS A 87 -11.19 -18.12 26.61
CA HIS A 87 -10.71 -18.98 27.69
C HIS A 87 -10.89 -20.44 27.26
N LEU A 88 -9.81 -21.08 26.83
CA LEU A 88 -9.77 -22.53 26.60
C LEU A 88 -9.47 -23.22 27.93
N SER A 89 -10.49 -23.82 28.54
CA SER A 89 -10.32 -24.75 29.65
C SER A 89 -10.00 -26.13 29.06
N ILE A 90 -8.75 -26.56 29.20
CA ILE A 90 -8.35 -27.92 28.85
C ILE A 90 -8.25 -28.69 30.17
N ASP A 91 -9.19 -29.61 30.40
CA ASP A 91 -9.08 -30.58 31.49
C ASP A 91 -8.13 -31.70 31.04
N PRO A 92 -6.97 -31.90 31.72
CA PRO A 92 -6.04 -32.94 31.33
C PRO A 92 -6.54 -34.31 31.81
N GLU A 93 -6.95 -35.15 30.87
CA GLU A 93 -7.11 -36.59 31.10
C GLU A 93 -5.72 -37.22 31.19
N TYR A 94 -5.40 -37.83 32.33
CA TYR A 94 -4.10 -38.48 32.52
C TYR A 94 -4.12 -39.89 31.91
N ILE A 95 -3.16 -40.17 31.04
CA ILE A 95 -2.89 -41.52 30.53
C ILE A 95 -1.62 -42.02 31.23
N LEU A 96 -1.72 -43.15 31.93
CA LEU A 96 -0.54 -43.86 32.45
C LEU A 96 0.15 -44.57 31.28
N ILE A 97 1.38 -44.19 30.96
CA ILE A 97 2.15 -44.78 29.87
C ILE A 97 3.45 -45.37 30.44
N GLU A 98 3.65 -46.67 30.25
CA GLU A 98 4.86 -47.41 30.58
C GLU A 98 6.05 -46.97 29.69
N ASN A 99 7.23 -46.96 30.30
CA ASN A 99 8.46 -46.39 29.77
C ASN A 99 8.93 -47.03 28.44
N THR A 100 8.97 -46.22 27.38
CA THR A 100 9.89 -46.41 26.26
C THR A 100 10.63 -45.09 25.95
N ILE A 101 11.91 -45.21 25.59
CA ILE A 101 12.98 -44.19 25.61
C ILE A 101 12.61 -42.90 24.82
N PRO A 102 12.98 -41.69 25.30
CA PRO A 102 12.37 -40.44 24.88
C PRO A 102 12.99 -39.86 23.61
N GLU A 103 12.19 -39.65 22.57
CA GLU A 103 12.55 -38.75 21.47
C GLU A 103 12.58 -37.30 21.98
N LEU A 104 13.60 -36.56 21.53
CA LEU A 104 14.07 -35.27 22.05
C LEU A 104 12.93 -34.25 22.29
N LYS A 105 12.52 -34.09 23.55
CA LYS A 105 11.67 -32.97 23.99
C LYS A 105 12.47 -31.67 23.94
N ASN A 106 12.14 -30.80 23.00
CA ASN A 106 12.61 -29.43 23.02
C ASN A 106 11.88 -28.69 24.17
N LEU A 107 12.56 -28.58 25.31
CA LEU A 107 12.09 -28.00 26.58
C LEU A 107 12.23 -26.47 26.61
N TYR A 108 12.06 -25.79 25.47
CA TYR A 108 12.26 -24.34 25.39
C TYR A 108 11.08 -23.60 26.05
N THR A 109 11.31 -23.15 27.29
CA THR A 109 10.43 -22.28 28.07
C THR A 109 11.13 -20.96 28.36
N HIS A 110 10.93 -19.95 27.52
CA HIS A 110 11.29 -18.56 27.80
C HIS A 110 10.23 -17.67 27.16
N THR A 111 9.48 -16.82 27.88
CA THR A 111 9.86 -16.00 29.04
C THR A 111 8.68 -15.76 29.99
N LEU A 112 8.97 -15.72 31.28
CA LEU A 112 8.12 -15.18 32.33
C LEU A 112 7.82 -13.71 32.00
N ASN A 113 6.54 -13.38 31.80
CA ASN A 113 6.13 -11.98 31.66
C ASN A 113 6.16 -11.31 33.04
N ASN A 114 7.27 -10.64 33.35
CA ASN A 114 7.44 -9.90 34.60
C ASN A 114 6.92 -8.46 34.53
N LYS A 115 6.14 -8.10 33.51
CA LYS A 115 5.45 -6.82 33.48
C LYS A 115 4.09 -6.94 34.14
N ILE A 116 4.08 -6.74 35.46
CA ILE A 116 2.87 -6.31 36.17
C ILE A 116 2.42 -5.00 35.50
N PHE A 117 1.19 -4.97 35.02
CA PHE A 117 0.60 -3.76 34.46
C PHE A 117 0.39 -2.76 35.59
N HIS A 118 0.99 -1.57 35.47
CA HIS A 118 0.73 -0.45 36.39
C HIS A 118 -0.01 0.64 35.61
N PRO A 119 -1.05 1.26 36.19
CA PRO A 119 -1.70 2.41 35.59
C PRO A 119 -0.73 3.62 35.55
N PRO A 120 -0.93 4.58 34.62
CA PRO A 120 -0.09 5.76 34.55
C PRO A 120 -0.21 6.57 35.85
N LEU A 121 0.93 6.86 36.45
CA LEU A 121 0.99 7.82 37.55
C LEU A 121 0.92 9.23 36.95
N VAL A 122 -0.01 10.02 37.49
CA VAL A 122 -0.18 11.45 37.23
C VAL A 122 1.08 12.24 37.52
#